data_AF-A0A0L6JQX8-F1
#
_entry.id   AF-A0A0L6JQX8-F1
#
_cell.length_a   1.000
_cell.length_b   1.000
_cell.length_c   1.000
_cell.angle_alpha   90.00
_cell.angle_beta   90.00
_cell.angle_gamma   90.00
#
_symmetry.space_group_name_H-M   'P 1'
#
loop_
_entity.id
_entity.type
_entity.pdbx_description
1 polymer ?
#
loop_
_entity_poly.entity_id
_entity_poly.type
_entity_poly.pdbx_seq_one_letter_code
_entity_poly.pdbx_strand_id
1 'polypeptide(L)'
;MARPRKMTTEQMLSVVDLYYATQVAGNARLMKCSLIAAYAVSLGYAADGYDFRRNPEVREQIECLKIEAEVFAEEKVAVTAFKSLDVAGLIRNNPSMAQLAKALTELNDYWKRIYDHAEQISKENSVLKKGKTEYQEEQKKSVLSQEKLTAENMELSQRNNRLIVENRYLRKMLRTYLYPDVANEILVQEKSLKGSGETKVTDAALRDMTELGAPQSLHEAVSKDISMQSEEERLLSKMWELCDE
;
A
#
# COMPACT_ATOMS: atom_id res chain seq x y z
N MET A 1 -25.27 -20.17 -3.59
CA MET A 1 -25.03 -18.72 -3.40
C MET A 1 -24.54 -18.51 -1.98
N ALA A 2 -23.25 -18.23 -1.78
CA ALA A 2 -22.70 -17.98 -0.45
C ALA A 2 -23.25 -16.66 0.10
N ARG A 3 -23.68 -16.64 1.36
CA ARG A 3 -24.15 -15.43 2.03
C ARG A 3 -23.01 -14.39 2.06
N PRO A 4 -23.24 -13.13 1.67
CA PRO A 4 -22.20 -12.10 1.74
C PRO A 4 -21.65 -12.03 3.16
N ARG A 5 -20.32 -12.05 3.29
CA ARG A 5 -19.66 -11.92 4.59
C ARG A 5 -20.02 -10.56 5.16
N LYS A 6 -20.57 -10.56 6.37
CA LYS A 6 -20.83 -9.33 7.10
C LYS A 6 -19.51 -8.70 7.49
N MET A 7 -19.44 -7.38 7.34
CA MET A 7 -18.30 -6.55 7.70
C MET A 7 -17.94 -6.75 9.17
N THR A 8 -16.64 -6.83 9.49
CA THR A 8 -16.17 -6.98 10.87
C THR A 8 -16.18 -5.66 11.62
N THR A 9 -16.16 -5.69 12.96
CA THR A 9 -16.16 -4.47 13.79
C THR A 9 -14.97 -3.56 13.48
N GLU A 10 -13.77 -4.12 13.31
CA GLU A 10 -12.56 -3.36 12.95
C GLU A 10 -12.70 -2.66 11.59
N GLN A 11 -13.31 -3.33 10.61
CA GLN A 11 -13.60 -2.72 9.32
C GLN A 11 -14.62 -1.58 9.44
N MET A 12 -15.59 -1.68 10.36
CA MET A 12 -16.58 -0.62 10.58
C MET A 12 -15.94 0.62 11.19
N LEU A 13 -15.03 0.44 12.13
CA LEU A 13 -14.26 1.52 12.72
C LEU A 13 -13.38 2.21 11.67
N SER A 14 -12.64 1.44 10.86
CA SER A 14 -11.78 2.03 9.84
C SER A 14 -12.56 2.83 8.79
N VAL A 15 -13.74 2.34 8.37
CA VAL A 15 -14.61 3.09 7.44
C VAL A 15 -15.14 4.38 8.08
N VAL A 16 -15.48 4.37 9.37
CA VAL A 16 -15.92 5.57 10.10
C VAL A 16 -14.80 6.61 10.16
N ASP A 17 -13.57 6.19 10.52
CA ASP A 17 -12.42 7.10 10.62
C ASP A 17 -12.03 7.67 9.24
N LEU A 18 -12.04 6.83 8.20
CA LEU A 18 -11.80 7.26 6.82
C LEU A 18 -12.86 8.25 6.32
N TYR A 19 -14.14 8.00 6.63
CA TYR A 19 -15.22 8.91 6.28
C TYR A 19 -15.05 10.26 6.97
N TYR A 20 -14.67 10.26 8.24
CA TYR A 20 -14.41 11.48 9.01
C TYR A 20 -13.28 12.32 8.38
N ALA A 21 -12.16 11.68 8.04
CA ALA A 21 -11.00 12.36 7.46
C ALA A 21 -11.27 12.93 6.07
N THR A 22 -12.07 12.25 5.24
CA THR A 22 -12.24 12.59 3.82
C THR A 22 -13.45 13.48 3.53
N GLN A 23 -14.60 13.22 4.18
CA GLN A 23 -15.90 13.79 3.79
C GLN A 23 -16.47 14.76 4.82
N VAL A 24 -16.13 14.59 6.11
CA VAL A 24 -16.81 15.31 7.20
C VAL A 24 -16.22 16.69 7.43
N ALA A 25 -14.91 16.89 7.18
CA ALA A 25 -14.22 18.19 7.22
C ALA A 25 -14.52 19.06 8.46
N GLY A 26 -14.82 18.42 9.60
CA GLY A 26 -15.20 19.09 10.85
C GLY A 26 -16.67 19.53 10.94
N ASN A 27 -17.59 18.92 10.20
CA ASN A 27 -19.02 19.23 10.26
C ASN A 27 -19.82 18.07 10.87
N ALA A 28 -20.16 18.19 12.16
CA ALA A 28 -20.86 17.14 12.92
C ALA A 28 -22.19 16.68 12.29
N ARG A 29 -22.86 17.54 11.50
CA ARG A 29 -24.12 17.20 10.81
C ARG A 29 -23.96 16.11 9.75
N LEU A 30 -22.74 15.89 9.25
CA LEU A 30 -22.41 14.88 8.25
C LEU A 30 -22.13 13.50 8.87
N MET A 31 -21.93 13.41 10.19
CA MET A 31 -21.71 12.15 10.92
C MET A 31 -23.00 11.35 11.15
N LYS A 32 -23.71 11.02 10.07
CA LYS A 32 -24.93 10.20 10.09
C LYS A 32 -24.62 8.78 9.64
N CYS A 33 -25.10 7.77 10.36
CA CYS A 33 -24.88 6.35 10.01
C CYS A 33 -25.37 6.00 8.59
N SER A 34 -26.37 6.70 8.06
CA SER A 34 -26.82 6.51 6.68
C SER A 34 -25.79 6.95 5.64
N LEU A 35 -25.07 8.05 5.91
CA LEU A 35 -24.02 8.56 5.02
C LEU A 35 -22.75 7.71 5.13
N ILE A 36 -22.41 7.28 6.35
CA ILE A 36 -21.30 6.34 6.59
C ILE A 36 -21.57 5.02 5.86
N ALA A 37 -22.80 4.50 5.90
CA ALA A 37 -23.17 3.29 5.15
C ALA A 37 -23.08 3.49 3.63
N ALA A 38 -23.53 4.64 3.11
CA ALA A 38 -23.37 4.95 1.69
C ALA A 38 -21.88 5.01 1.28
N TYR A 39 -21.02 5.53 2.16
CA TYR A 39 -19.58 5.54 1.96
C TYR A 39 -18.98 4.13 2.03
N ALA A 40 -19.42 3.29 2.97
CA ALA A 40 -19.02 1.89 3.04
C ALA A 40 -19.38 1.13 1.76
N VAL A 41 -20.56 1.40 1.19
CA VAL A 41 -20.99 0.84 -0.11
C VAL A 41 -20.11 1.33 -1.25
N SER A 42 -19.69 2.60 -1.26
CA SER A 42 -18.74 3.10 -2.27
C SER A 42 -17.35 2.46 -2.17
N LEU A 43 -16.98 1.94 -1.00
CA LEU A 43 -15.76 1.18 -0.77
C LEU A 43 -15.92 -0.33 -1.04
N GLY A 44 -17.04 -0.77 -1.60
CA GLY A 44 -17.30 -2.17 -1.94
C GLY A 44 -17.86 -3.03 -0.81
N TYR A 45 -18.19 -2.46 0.35
CA TYR A 45 -18.79 -3.20 1.46
C TYR A 45 -20.32 -3.23 1.39
N ALA A 46 -20.91 -4.41 1.59
CA ALA A 46 -22.35 -4.56 1.79
C ALA A 46 -22.71 -4.25 3.26
N ALA A 47 -22.88 -2.96 3.58
CA ALA A 47 -23.21 -2.49 4.93
C ALA A 47 -24.44 -1.57 4.92
N ASP A 48 -25.33 -1.73 5.91
CA ASP A 48 -26.48 -0.86 6.12
C ASP A 48 -26.25 0.07 7.32
N GLY A 49 -26.92 1.22 7.34
CA GLY A 49 -26.85 2.17 8.46
C GLY A 49 -27.28 1.55 9.80
N TYR A 50 -28.07 0.47 9.75
CA TYR A 50 -28.42 -0.33 10.92
C TYR A 50 -27.22 -1.08 11.53
N ASP A 51 -26.29 -1.59 10.70
CA ASP A 51 -25.13 -2.36 11.18
C ASP A 51 -24.20 -1.49 12.04
N PHE A 52 -23.96 -0.25 11.62
CA PHE A 52 -23.17 0.73 12.37
C PHE A 52 -23.84 1.18 13.68
N ARG A 53 -25.18 1.23 13.74
CA ARG A 53 -25.90 1.58 14.98
C ARG A 53 -25.94 0.43 15.98
N ARG A 54 -25.98 -0.80 15.50
CA ARG A 54 -26.12 -1.99 16.35
C ARG A 54 -24.84 -2.30 17.13
N ASN A 55 -23.67 -1.94 16.58
CA ASN A 55 -22.39 -2.18 17.22
C ASN A 55 -22.07 -1.05 18.23
N PRO A 56 -21.90 -1.35 19.53
CA PRO A 56 -21.70 -0.33 20.55
C PRO A 56 -20.39 0.45 20.38
N GLU A 57 -19.29 -0.24 20.03
CA GLU A 57 -17.97 0.37 19.86
C GLU A 57 -17.95 1.38 18.71
N VAL A 58 -18.55 1.01 17.58
CA VAL A 58 -18.65 1.86 16.39
C VAL A 58 -19.52 3.08 16.66
N ARG A 59 -20.60 2.91 17.42
CA ARG A 59 -21.47 4.01 17.82
C ARG A 59 -20.76 5.00 18.75
N GLU A 60 -20.01 4.50 19.72
CA GLU A 60 -19.21 5.34 20.61
C GLU A 60 -18.18 6.16 19.81
N GLN A 61 -17.48 5.52 18.88
CA GLN A 61 -16.52 6.22 17.99
C GLN A 61 -17.20 7.33 17.17
N ILE A 62 -18.38 7.08 16.60
CA ILE A 62 -19.14 8.10 15.86
C ILE A 62 -19.53 9.28 16.76
N GLU A 63 -19.93 9.03 18.00
CA GLU A 63 -20.27 10.10 18.95
C GLU A 63 -19.03 10.88 19.40
N CYS A 64 -17.91 10.22 19.68
CA CYS A 64 -16.64 10.89 19.97
C CYS A 64 -16.24 11.84 18.83
N LEU A 65 -16.25 11.34 17.59
CA LEU A 65 -15.91 12.14 16.40
C LEU A 65 -16.90 13.27 16.12
N LYS A 66 -18.18 13.13 16.51
CA LYS A 66 -19.16 14.23 16.45
C LYS A 66 -18.80 15.34 17.41
N ILE A 67 -18.49 14.99 18.67
CA ILE A 67 -18.10 15.96 19.69
C ILE A 67 -16.85 16.71 19.24
N GLU A 68 -15.85 15.99 18.71
CA GLU A 68 -14.64 16.60 18.14
C GLU A 68 -14.97 17.56 16.99
N ALA A 69 -15.86 17.18 16.07
CA ALA A 69 -16.28 18.05 14.98
C ALA A 69 -17.03 19.31 15.47
N GLU A 70 -17.83 19.22 16.52
CA GLU A 70 -18.53 20.37 17.10
C GLU A 70 -17.54 21.36 17.72
N VAL A 71 -16.59 20.87 18.53
CA VAL A 71 -15.51 21.69 19.11
C VAL A 71 -14.69 22.36 18.01
N PHE A 72 -14.31 21.61 16.98
CA PHE A 72 -13.53 22.13 15.87
C PHE A 72 -14.29 23.18 15.04
N ALA A 73 -15.61 23.03 14.88
CA ALA A 73 -16.45 24.00 14.19
C ALA A 73 -16.56 25.32 14.98
N GLU A 74 -16.72 25.26 16.30
CA GLU A 74 -16.73 26.43 17.18
C GLU A 74 -15.39 27.19 17.13
N GLU A 75 -14.27 26.47 17.16
CA GLU A 75 -12.93 27.04 17.03
C GLU A 75 -12.70 27.69 15.65
N LYS A 76 -13.12 27.04 14.55
CA LYS A 76 -13.01 27.61 13.19
C LYS A 76 -13.81 28.91 13.03
N VAL A 77 -15.01 28.99 13.58
CA VAL A 77 -15.85 30.19 13.53
C VAL A 77 -15.23 31.32 14.35
N ALA A 78 -14.55 31.01 15.46
CA ALA A 78 -13.82 32.00 16.25
C ALA A 78 -12.53 32.51 15.56
N VAL A 79 -11.86 31.68 14.77
CA VAL A 79 -10.56 32.00 14.13
C VAL A 79 -10.70 32.78 12.81
N THR A 80 -11.85 32.75 12.13
CA THR A 80 -11.98 33.24 10.75
C THR A 80 -12.37 34.71 10.59
N ALA A 81 -12.80 35.40 11.65
CA ALA A 81 -13.13 36.83 11.58
C ALA A 81 -12.26 37.64 12.53
N PHE A 82 -11.43 38.54 11.98
CA PHE A 82 -10.77 39.58 12.77
C PHE A 82 -11.85 40.49 13.38
N LYS A 83 -12.18 40.27 14.66
CA LYS A 83 -13.13 41.12 15.37
C LYS A 83 -12.43 42.42 15.77
N SER A 84 -12.75 43.51 15.07
CA SER A 84 -12.27 44.83 15.45
C SER A 84 -12.73 45.19 16.87
N LEU A 85 -11.84 45.78 17.66
CA LEU A 85 -12.15 46.22 19.01
C LEU A 85 -13.23 47.31 18.98
N ASP A 86 -14.42 47.04 19.54
CA ASP A 86 -15.46 48.06 19.74
C ASP A 86 -15.11 48.92 20.97
N VAL A 87 -14.32 49.96 20.74
CA VAL A 87 -13.87 50.89 21.78
C VAL A 87 -15.06 51.59 22.45
N ALA A 88 -16.10 51.95 21.69
CA ALA A 88 -17.27 52.65 22.21
C ALA A 88 -18.15 51.73 23.08
N GLY A 89 -18.29 50.46 22.71
CA GLY A 89 -18.93 49.44 23.54
C GLY A 89 -18.14 49.15 24.82
N LEU A 90 -16.81 49.06 24.72
CA LEU A 90 -15.94 48.77 25.85
C LEU A 90 -15.94 49.88 26.91
N ILE A 91 -15.98 51.15 26.49
CA ILE A 91 -16.12 52.30 27.39
C ILE A 91 -17.51 52.35 28.04
N ARG A 92 -18.59 52.08 27.28
CA ARG A 92 -19.96 52.07 27.82
C ARG A 92 -20.20 50.97 28.86
N ASN A 93 -19.60 49.80 28.66
CA ASN A 93 -19.77 48.64 29.54
C ASN A 93 -18.89 48.69 30.80
N ASN A 94 -17.86 49.54 30.83
CA ASN A 94 -16.93 49.69 31.94
C ASN A 94 -16.86 51.15 32.43
N PRO A 95 -17.84 51.61 33.22
CA PRO A 95 -17.93 53.01 33.65
C PRO A 95 -16.85 53.43 34.66
N SER A 96 -16.20 52.49 35.35
CA SER A 96 -15.13 52.77 36.30
C SER A 96 -13.75 52.56 35.66
N MET A 97 -12.80 53.45 35.99
CA MET A 97 -11.39 53.32 35.57
C MET A 97 -10.79 51.97 35.98
N ALA A 98 -11.17 51.43 37.15
CA ALA A 98 -10.69 50.13 37.62
C ALA A 98 -11.25 48.96 36.78
N GLN A 99 -12.52 49.06 36.36
CA GLN A 99 -13.14 48.04 35.49
C GLN A 99 -12.55 48.09 34.08
N LEU A 100 -12.32 49.30 33.56
CA LEU A 100 -11.67 49.49 32.27
C LEU A 100 -10.24 48.94 32.26
N ALA A 101 -9.46 49.21 33.31
CA ALA A 101 -8.12 48.67 33.46
C ALA A 101 -8.12 47.13 33.48
N LYS A 102 -9.06 46.53 34.23
CA LYS A 102 -9.22 45.06 34.28
C LYS A 102 -9.59 44.47 32.91
N ALA A 103 -10.54 45.08 32.21
CA ALA A 103 -10.94 44.63 30.88
C ALA A 103 -9.79 44.73 29.86
N LEU A 104 -8.97 45.79 29.94
CA LEU A 104 -7.78 45.94 29.10
C LEU A 104 -6.68 44.94 29.45
N THR A 105 -6.49 44.60 30.73
CA THR A 105 -5.55 43.53 31.12
C THR A 105 -5.99 42.16 30.63
N GLU A 106 -7.28 41.84 30.72
CA GLU A 106 -7.84 40.58 30.20
C GLU A 106 -7.69 40.49 28.68
N LEU A 107 -7.92 41.59 27.96
CA LEU A 107 -7.67 41.68 26.52
C LEU A 107 -6.19 41.46 26.17
N ASN A 108 -5.29 42.09 26.93
CA ASN A 108 -3.86 41.92 26.73
C ASN A 108 -3.41 40.47 26.97
N ASP A 109 -3.91 39.85 28.04
CA ASP A 109 -3.63 38.44 28.35
C ASP A 109 -4.19 37.50 27.27
N TYR A 110 -5.37 37.80 26.72
CA TYR A 110 -5.94 37.06 25.60
C TYR A 110 -5.05 37.14 24.36
N TRP A 111 -4.60 38.34 23.97
CA TRP A 111 -3.69 38.50 22.83
C TRP A 111 -2.35 37.82 23.07
N LYS A 112 -1.82 37.88 24.30
CA LYS A 112 -0.59 37.15 24.66
C LYS A 112 -0.74 35.65 24.42
N ARG A 113 -1.85 35.04 24.83
CA ARG A 113 -2.14 33.61 24.54
C ARG A 113 -2.21 33.32 23.04
N ILE A 114 -2.82 34.20 22.25
CA ILE A 114 -2.84 34.06 20.79
C ILE A 114 -1.42 34.07 20.22
N TYR A 115 -0.57 35.00 20.67
CA TYR A 115 0.82 35.05 20.23
C TYR A 115 1.60 33.80 20.62
N ASP A 116 1.46 33.33 21.86
CA ASP A 116 2.11 32.10 22.34
C ASP A 116 1.67 30.89 21.50
N HIS A 117 0.38 30.76 21.19
CA HIS A 117 -0.14 29.71 20.31
C HIS A 117 0.34 29.86 18.86
N ALA A 118 0.39 31.07 18.32
CA ALA A 118 0.90 31.31 16.97
C ALA A 118 2.40 30.97 16.87
N GLU A 119 3.19 31.26 17.92
CA GLU A 119 4.58 30.86 18.00
C GLU A 119 4.72 29.33 18.03
N GLN A 120 3.91 28.64 18.83
CA GLN A 120 3.87 27.18 18.88
C GLN A 120 3.54 26.58 17.52
N ILE A 121 2.47 27.05 16.87
CA ILE A 121 2.06 26.61 15.53
C ILE A 121 3.16 26.88 14.50
N SER A 122 3.87 28.01 14.60
CA SER A 122 5.00 28.32 13.73
C SER A 122 6.16 27.34 13.91
N LYS A 123 6.49 26.97 15.16
CA LYS A 123 7.52 25.97 15.48
C LYS A 123 7.13 24.58 14.95
N GLU A 124 5.91 24.14 15.21
CA GLU A 124 5.39 22.86 14.72
C GLU A 124 5.38 22.81 13.19
N ASN A 125 4.92 23.86 12.54
CA ASN A 125 4.98 23.97 11.08
C ASN A 125 6.40 23.94 10.52
N SER A 126 7.38 24.51 11.22
CA SER A 126 8.79 24.44 10.83
C SER A 126 9.31 23.00 10.90
N VAL A 127 8.98 22.26 11.95
CA VAL A 127 9.33 20.84 12.10
C VAL A 127 8.64 19.99 11.03
N LEU A 128 7.35 20.19 10.81
CA LEU A 128 6.59 19.48 9.78
C LEU A 128 7.13 19.74 8.37
N LYS A 129 7.55 20.98 8.07
CA LYS A 129 8.19 21.31 6.79
C LYS A 129 9.51 20.56 6.60
N LYS A 130 10.34 20.46 7.64
CA LYS A 130 11.59 19.69 7.59
C LYS A 130 11.33 18.20 7.40
N GLY A 131 10.42 17.62 8.17
CA GLY A 131 10.04 16.22 8.02
C GLY A 131 9.49 15.94 6.61
N LYS A 132 8.66 16.83 6.07
CA LYS A 132 8.16 16.72 4.69
C LYS A 132 9.29 16.72 3.65
N THR A 133 10.30 17.58 3.80
CA THR A 133 11.45 17.60 2.88
C THR A 133 12.27 16.33 2.99
N GLU A 134 12.51 15.82 4.19
CA GLU A 134 13.25 14.57 4.44
C GLU A 134 12.53 13.37 3.81
N TYR A 135 11.22 13.21 4.06
CA TYR A 135 10.42 12.15 3.45
C TYR A 135 10.40 12.23 1.91
N GLN A 136 10.36 13.43 1.34
CA GLN A 136 10.44 13.60 -0.12
C GLN A 136 11.79 13.18 -0.69
N GLU A 137 12.88 13.42 0.03
CA GLU A 137 14.22 12.97 -0.37
C GLU A 137 14.37 11.45 -0.27
N GLU A 138 13.86 10.85 0.81
CA GLU A 138 13.84 9.39 0.97
C GLU A 138 13.01 8.70 -0.10
N GLN A 139 11.83 9.25 -0.42
CA GLN A 139 10.98 8.74 -1.49
C GLN A 139 11.70 8.77 -2.83
N LYS A 140 12.38 9.87 -3.16
CA LYS A 140 13.19 9.97 -4.40
C LYS A 140 14.30 8.93 -4.44
N LYS A 141 15.03 8.73 -3.33
CA LYS A 141 16.08 7.70 -3.24
C LYS A 141 15.52 6.29 -3.42
N SER A 142 14.36 6.01 -2.82
CA SER A 142 13.69 4.71 -2.93
C SER A 142 13.25 4.43 -4.38
N VAL A 143 12.60 5.39 -5.03
CA VAL A 143 12.20 5.28 -6.44
C VAL A 143 13.39 5.02 -7.36
N LEU A 144 14.48 5.78 -7.20
CA LEU A 144 15.71 5.56 -7.97
C LEU A 144 16.33 4.17 -7.74
N SER A 145 16.23 3.63 -6.52
CA SER A 145 16.68 2.27 -6.21
C SER A 145 15.79 1.21 -6.88
N GLN A 146 14.47 1.40 -6.84
CA GLN A 146 13.52 0.52 -7.51
C GLN A 146 13.73 0.51 -9.02
N GLU A 147 13.90 1.68 -9.65
CA GLU A 147 14.21 1.78 -11.09
C GLU A 147 15.46 0.98 -11.46
N LYS A 148 16.55 1.10 -10.68
CA LYS A 148 17.77 0.31 -10.90
C LYS A 148 17.52 -1.19 -10.79
N LEU A 149 16.85 -1.63 -9.73
CA LEU A 149 16.52 -3.05 -9.55
C LEU A 149 15.62 -3.61 -10.65
N THR A 150 14.68 -2.80 -11.16
CA THR A 150 13.82 -3.22 -12.28
C THR A 150 14.61 -3.33 -13.58
N ALA A 151 15.55 -2.42 -13.84
CA ALA A 151 16.46 -2.49 -14.98
C ALA A 151 17.37 -3.73 -14.91
N GLU A 152 17.99 -3.98 -13.76
CA GLU A 152 18.83 -5.17 -13.54
C GLU A 152 18.03 -6.46 -13.71
N ASN A 153 16.81 -6.53 -13.17
CA ASN A 153 15.93 -7.68 -13.37
C ASN A 153 15.55 -7.91 -14.83
N MET A 154 15.29 -6.84 -15.59
CA MET A 154 15.03 -6.94 -17.03
C MET A 154 16.25 -7.48 -17.77
N GLU A 155 17.45 -7.00 -17.47
CA GLU A 155 18.69 -7.49 -18.07
C GLU A 155 18.96 -8.97 -17.73
N LEU A 156 18.79 -9.34 -16.45
CA LEU A 156 18.96 -10.72 -15.99
C LEU A 156 17.94 -11.66 -16.64
N SER A 157 16.68 -11.24 -16.76
CA SER A 157 15.63 -12.01 -17.43
C SER A 157 15.96 -12.24 -18.90
N GLN A 158 16.39 -11.20 -19.62
CA GLN A 158 16.84 -11.34 -21.02
C GLN A 158 18.04 -12.29 -21.15
N ARG A 159 19.02 -12.18 -20.26
CA ARG A 159 20.20 -13.04 -20.26
C ARG A 159 19.83 -14.49 -19.98
N ASN A 160 18.94 -14.73 -19.02
CA ASN A 160 18.44 -16.05 -18.68
C ASN A 160 17.71 -16.68 -19.88
N ASN A 161 16.83 -15.92 -20.54
CA ASN A 161 16.12 -16.39 -21.74
C ASN A 161 17.08 -16.78 -22.87
N ARG A 162 18.14 -15.99 -23.10
CA ARG A 162 19.18 -16.34 -24.08
C ARG A 162 19.88 -17.66 -23.72
N LEU A 163 20.27 -17.83 -22.45
CA LEU A 163 20.90 -19.06 -21.97
C LEU A 163 19.97 -20.27 -22.08
N ILE A 164 18.68 -20.11 -21.82
CA ILE A 164 17.68 -21.19 -21.98
C ILE A 164 17.61 -21.64 -23.45
N VAL A 165 17.57 -20.68 -24.39
CA VAL A 165 17.53 -20.97 -25.82
C VAL A 165 18.82 -21.65 -26.30
N GLU A 166 19.97 -21.15 -25.85
CA GLU A 166 21.28 -21.74 -26.18
C GLU A 166 21.40 -23.16 -25.61
N ASN A 167 21.03 -23.37 -24.35
CA ASN A 167 21.05 -24.70 -23.73
C ASN A 167 20.12 -25.67 -24.46
N ARG A 168 18.94 -25.21 -24.89
CA ARG A 168 18.00 -25.99 -25.72
C ARG A 168 18.64 -26.40 -27.05
N TYR A 169 19.32 -25.47 -27.72
CA TYR A 169 20.02 -25.73 -28.97
C TYR A 169 21.17 -26.73 -28.79
N LEU A 170 22.02 -26.54 -27.78
CA LEU A 170 23.14 -27.43 -27.49
C LEU A 170 22.65 -28.85 -27.16
N ARG A 171 21.60 -28.99 -26.33
CA ARG A 171 20.96 -30.29 -26.06
C ARG A 171 20.46 -30.96 -27.34
N LYS A 172 19.85 -30.21 -28.26
CA LYS A 172 19.39 -30.73 -29.56
C LYS A 172 20.58 -31.21 -30.41
N MET A 173 21.66 -30.42 -30.47
CA MET A 173 22.86 -30.76 -31.22
C MET A 173 23.54 -32.00 -30.67
N LEU A 174 23.71 -32.11 -29.35
CA LEU A 174 24.23 -33.30 -28.69
C LEU A 174 23.36 -34.53 -29.01
N ARG A 175 22.02 -34.42 -28.95
CA ARG A 175 21.15 -35.56 -29.31
C ARG A 175 21.25 -36.00 -30.77
N THR A 176 21.53 -35.07 -31.69
CA THR A 176 21.49 -35.34 -33.13
C THR A 176 22.84 -35.81 -33.67
N TYR A 177 23.93 -35.27 -33.13
CA TYR A 177 25.27 -35.39 -33.73
C TYR A 177 26.32 -36.01 -32.80
N LEU A 178 25.98 -36.28 -31.53
CA LEU A 178 26.93 -36.93 -30.62
C LEU A 178 26.92 -38.43 -30.84
N TYR A 179 28.09 -38.98 -31.19
CA TYR A 179 28.31 -40.42 -31.20
C TYR A 179 28.50 -40.91 -29.76
N PRO A 180 27.62 -41.78 -29.24
CA PRO A 180 27.66 -42.22 -27.85
C PRO A 180 29.01 -42.84 -27.45
N ASP A 181 29.64 -43.57 -28.36
CA ASP A 181 30.90 -44.25 -28.10
C ASP A 181 32.06 -43.27 -27.90
N VAL A 182 32.16 -42.24 -28.75
CA VAL A 182 33.17 -41.17 -28.63
C VAL A 182 32.93 -40.33 -27.38
N ALA A 183 31.68 -40.04 -27.04
CA ALA A 183 31.34 -39.32 -25.81
C ALA A 183 31.74 -40.09 -24.55
N ASN A 184 31.50 -41.40 -24.53
CA ASN A 184 31.90 -42.26 -23.41
C ASN A 184 33.43 -42.32 -23.26
N GLU A 185 34.19 -42.37 -24.35
CA GLU A 185 35.65 -42.31 -24.31
C GLU A 185 36.18 -40.99 -23.73
N ILE A 186 35.61 -39.84 -24.14
CA ILE A 186 35.98 -38.53 -23.60
C ILE A 186 35.71 -38.47 -22.08
N LEU A 187 34.54 -38.93 -21.64
CA LEU A 187 34.17 -38.92 -20.22
C LEU A 187 35.03 -39.86 -19.35
N VAL A 188 35.54 -40.95 -19.93
CA VAL A 188 36.53 -41.83 -19.28
C VAL A 188 37.90 -41.13 -19.18
N GLN A 189 38.32 -40.39 -20.21
CA GLN A 189 39.57 -39.61 -20.19
C GLN A 189 39.55 -38.46 -19.16
N GLU A 190 38.42 -37.76 -19.03
CA GLU A 190 38.22 -36.70 -18.04
C GLU A 190 38.02 -37.22 -16.60
N LYS A 191 38.15 -38.55 -16.38
CA LYS A 191 37.93 -39.25 -15.10
C LYS A 191 36.52 -39.08 -14.50
N SER A 192 35.56 -38.64 -15.31
CA SER A 192 34.16 -38.48 -14.89
C SER A 192 33.40 -39.83 -14.89
N LEU A 193 33.85 -40.79 -15.69
CA LEU A 193 33.40 -42.19 -15.65
C LEU A 193 34.52 -43.10 -15.18
N LYS A 194 34.23 -43.99 -14.23
CA LYS A 194 35.16 -45.08 -13.86
C LYS A 194 35.09 -46.12 -14.97
N GLY A 195 36.11 -46.15 -15.82
CA GLY A 195 36.12 -46.97 -17.02
C GLY A 195 35.77 -48.44 -16.75
N SER A 196 34.70 -48.93 -17.39
CA SER A 196 34.56 -50.31 -17.90
C SER A 196 33.15 -50.57 -18.45
N GLY A 197 33.08 -50.94 -19.73
CA GLY A 197 32.24 -52.03 -20.23
C GLY A 197 30.72 -51.88 -20.35
N GLU A 198 30.05 -50.97 -19.65
CA GLU A 198 28.59 -50.88 -19.72
C GLU A 198 28.12 -49.96 -20.87
N THR A 199 28.07 -50.53 -22.08
CA THR A 199 27.52 -49.90 -23.28
C THR A 199 25.99 -49.87 -23.32
N LYS A 200 25.31 -50.40 -22.30
CA LYS A 200 23.85 -50.43 -22.22
C LYS A 200 23.39 -49.66 -20.99
N VAL A 201 22.64 -48.59 -21.24
CA VAL A 201 21.92 -47.85 -20.20
C VAL A 201 20.97 -48.82 -19.50
N THR A 202 21.20 -49.09 -18.22
CA THR A 202 20.30 -49.87 -17.37
C THR A 202 19.07 -49.03 -17.00
N ASP A 203 17.89 -49.67 -16.92
CA ASP A 203 16.62 -48.99 -16.57
C ASP A 203 16.67 -48.27 -15.20
N ALA A 204 17.60 -48.68 -14.33
CA ALA A 204 17.88 -48.00 -13.06
C ALA A 204 18.65 -46.69 -13.26
N ALA A 205 19.72 -46.68 -14.07
CA ALA A 205 20.49 -45.47 -14.39
C ALA A 205 19.66 -44.43 -15.17
N LEU A 206 18.71 -44.90 -15.99
CA LEU A 206 17.71 -44.06 -16.65
C LEU A 206 16.76 -43.37 -15.66
N ARG A 207 16.47 -44.00 -14.51
CA ARG A 207 15.66 -43.40 -13.44
C ARG A 207 16.48 -42.49 -12.53
N ASP A 208 17.75 -42.79 -12.27
CA ASP A 208 18.61 -41.90 -11.47
C ASP A 208 18.95 -40.60 -12.23
N MET A 209 19.12 -40.65 -13.56
CA MET A 209 19.21 -39.44 -14.40
C MET A 209 17.88 -38.64 -14.44
N THR A 210 16.79 -39.17 -13.87
CA THR A 210 15.50 -38.49 -13.71
C THR A 210 15.28 -37.90 -12.32
N GLU A 211 16.32 -37.77 -11.48
CA GLU A 211 16.25 -36.92 -10.27
C GLU A 211 15.91 -35.45 -10.61
N LEU A 212 16.11 -35.05 -11.86
CA LEU A 212 15.35 -33.99 -12.51
C LEU A 212 14.52 -34.68 -13.59
N GLY A 213 13.23 -34.92 -13.33
CA GLY A 213 12.33 -35.76 -14.15
C GLY A 213 12.59 -35.66 -15.65
N ALA A 214 12.52 -36.80 -16.36
CA ALA A 214 12.90 -36.96 -17.77
C ALA A 214 12.70 -35.65 -18.54
N PRO A 215 13.74 -35.07 -19.19
CA PRO A 215 13.62 -33.79 -19.84
C PRO A 215 12.41 -33.87 -20.75
N GLN A 216 11.39 -33.07 -20.40
CA GLN A 216 10.07 -33.14 -20.99
C GLN A 216 10.22 -33.23 -22.49
N SER A 217 9.45 -34.11 -23.13
CA SER A 217 9.44 -34.14 -24.59
C SER A 217 9.16 -32.72 -25.09
N LEU A 218 9.74 -32.35 -26.25
CA LEU A 218 9.60 -30.98 -26.76
C LEU A 218 8.12 -30.55 -26.86
N HIS A 219 7.22 -31.50 -27.11
CA HIS A 219 5.79 -31.31 -27.07
C HIS A 219 5.26 -30.99 -25.66
N GLU A 220 5.66 -31.74 -24.62
CA GLU A 220 5.26 -31.49 -23.23
C GLU A 220 5.84 -30.19 -22.68
N ALA A 221 7.09 -29.85 -23.01
CA ALA A 221 7.71 -28.60 -22.60
C ALA A 221 6.99 -27.40 -23.22
N VAL A 222 6.70 -27.45 -24.53
CA VAL A 222 5.92 -26.40 -25.22
C VAL A 222 4.50 -26.32 -24.66
N SER A 223 3.87 -27.45 -24.33
CA SER A 223 2.52 -27.47 -23.74
C SER A 223 2.49 -26.84 -22.35
N LYS A 224 3.52 -27.10 -21.52
CA LYS A 224 3.64 -26.47 -20.19
C LYS A 224 3.95 -24.99 -20.28
N ASP A 225 4.84 -24.58 -21.19
CA ASP A 225 5.15 -23.16 -21.41
C ASP A 225 3.90 -22.38 -21.86
N ILE A 226 3.08 -22.95 -22.76
CA ILE A 226 1.79 -22.35 -23.18
C ILE A 226 0.81 -22.26 -21.98
N SER A 227 0.77 -23.28 -21.13
CA SER A 227 -0.09 -23.27 -19.95
C SER A 227 0.32 -22.22 -18.91
N MET A 228 1.63 -22.02 -18.71
CA MET A 228 2.15 -21.00 -17.79
C MET A 228 1.91 -19.59 -18.33
N GLN A 229 2.12 -19.35 -19.62
CA GLN A 229 1.78 -18.06 -20.26
C GLN A 229 0.30 -17.72 -20.09
N SER A 230 -0.60 -18.69 -20.26
CA SER A 230 -2.03 -18.50 -20.02
C SER A 230 -2.36 -18.17 -18.56
N GLU A 231 -1.63 -18.73 -17.60
CA GLU A 231 -1.85 -18.47 -16.18
C GLU A 231 -1.33 -17.09 -15.76
N GLU A 232 -0.18 -16.68 -16.29
CA GLU A 232 0.40 -15.34 -16.13
C GLU A 232 -0.51 -14.25 -16.74
N GLU A 233 -1.04 -14.47 -17.95
CA GLU A 233 -2.02 -13.57 -18.59
C GLU A 233 -3.30 -13.42 -17.74
N ARG A 234 -3.75 -14.53 -17.12
CA ARG A 234 -4.91 -14.52 -16.22
C ARG A 234 -4.62 -13.74 -14.94
N LEU A 235 -3.43 -13.88 -14.38
CA LEU A 235 -3.00 -13.13 -13.19
C LEU A 235 -2.84 -11.64 -13.48
N LEU A 236 -2.25 -11.28 -14.62
CA LEU A 236 -2.12 -9.89 -15.06
C LEU A 236 -3.48 -9.24 -15.29
N SER A 237 -4.42 -9.95 -15.93
CA SER A 237 -5.80 -9.46 -16.11
C SER A 237 -6.47 -9.21 -14.76
N LYS A 238 -6.29 -10.11 -13.80
CA LYS A 238 -6.82 -9.96 -12.44
C LYS A 238 -6.16 -8.82 -11.66
N MET A 239 -4.87 -8.56 -11.89
CA MET A 239 -4.17 -7.43 -11.29
C MET A 239 -4.66 -6.09 -11.88
N TRP A 240 -4.95 -6.04 -13.18
CA TRP A 240 -5.53 -4.85 -13.81
C TRP A 240 -6.96 -4.58 -13.30
N GLU A 241 -7.78 -5.62 -13.16
CA GLU A 241 -9.11 -5.49 -12.52
C GLU A 241 -9.01 -4.95 -11.07
N LEU A 242 -7.97 -5.32 -10.32
CA LEU A 242 -7.72 -4.82 -8.96
C LEU A 242 -7.10 -3.42 -8.89
N CYS A 243 -6.63 -2.87 -10.02
CA CYS A 243 -6.11 -1.51 -10.11
C CYS A 243 -7.14 -0.50 -10.61
N ASP A 244 -8.22 -0.97 -11.24
CA ASP A 244 -9.34 -0.16 -11.73
C ASP A 244 -10.50 -0.05 -10.70
N GLU A 245 -10.42 -0.75 -9.56
CA GLU A 245 -11.25 -0.56 -8.34
C GLU A 245 -10.59 0.40 -7.33
#